data_AF-A0A0C2EGX4-F1
#
_entry.id   AF-A0A0C2EGX4-F1
#
_cell.length_a   1.000
_cell.length_b   1.000
_cell.length_c   1.000
_cell.angle_alpha   90.00
_cell.angle_beta   90.00
_cell.angle_gamma   90.00
#
_symmetry.space_group_name_H-M   'P 1'
#
loop_
_entity.id
_entity.type
_entity.pdbx_description
1 polymer ?
#
loop_
_entity_poly.entity_id
_entity_poly.type
_entity_poly.pdbx_seq_one_letter_code
_entity_poly.pdbx_strand_id
1 'polypeptide(L)'
;MITVRLQESNRNFSIGKIICLGRNYAAHIQELGNEVPEEPVVFMKPATSIIRAGEKIVIPPYSRQCQHEVELALLIGRYGKNIPANEALNHIAGYGVALDMTLRDVQNRLKKKGLPWEIAKGFDTSCPISDFAPRAWVSDPHNLAVRLWVNGELRQDGHTSQMLHRIPNILAYLSRIFTLEEGDLILTGTPAGVGEVVAGDRLRAEIEQVGSLEVSVL
;
A
#
# COMPACT_ATOMS: atom_id res chain seq x y z
N MET A 1 4.83 -20.28 -2.33
CA MET A 1 4.69 -19.05 -3.14
C MET A 1 3.49 -18.30 -2.59
N ILE A 2 3.62 -17.02 -2.22
CA ILE A 2 2.50 -16.24 -1.68
C ILE A 2 1.55 -15.90 -2.84
N THR A 3 0.25 -16.10 -2.63
CA THR A 3 -0.78 -15.83 -3.64
C THR A 3 -1.86 -14.92 -3.07
N VAL A 4 -2.46 -14.06 -3.90
CA VAL A 4 -3.69 -13.29 -3.59
C VAL A 4 -4.88 -13.83 -4.37
N ARG A 5 -6.07 -13.68 -3.79
CA ARG A 5 -7.34 -14.02 -4.42
C ARG A 5 -7.98 -12.78 -5.03
N LEU A 6 -8.44 -12.90 -6.27
CA LEU A 6 -9.37 -11.96 -6.88
C LEU A 6 -10.80 -12.48 -6.64
N GLN A 7 -11.63 -11.71 -5.94
CA GLN A 7 -12.97 -12.10 -5.54
C GLN A 7 -13.86 -12.41 -6.76
N GLU A 8 -14.84 -13.29 -6.56
CA GLU A 8 -15.72 -13.83 -7.62
C GLU A 8 -14.99 -14.46 -8.83
N SER A 9 -13.69 -14.71 -8.70
CA SER A 9 -12.90 -15.46 -9.66
C SER A 9 -12.32 -16.72 -9.01
N ASN A 10 -12.09 -17.74 -9.83
CA ASN A 10 -11.29 -18.90 -9.44
C ASN A 10 -9.78 -18.67 -9.64
N ARG A 11 -9.35 -17.41 -9.84
CA ARG A 11 -7.95 -17.08 -10.11
C ARG A 11 -7.25 -16.67 -8.82
N ASN A 12 -6.14 -17.36 -8.55
CA ASN A 12 -5.13 -16.92 -7.60
C ASN A 12 -3.95 -16.35 -8.38
N PHE A 13 -3.44 -15.22 -7.93
CA PHE A 13 -2.28 -14.57 -8.52
C PHE A 13 -1.07 -14.82 -7.62
N SER A 14 -0.02 -15.40 -8.17
CA SER A 14 1.27 -15.50 -7.48
C SER A 14 1.91 -14.14 -7.40
N ILE A 15 2.30 -13.72 -6.20
CA ILE A 15 2.88 -12.39 -6.01
C ILE A 15 4.35 -12.40 -6.44
N GLY A 16 4.67 -11.53 -7.40
CA GLY A 16 6.03 -11.25 -7.84
C GLY A 16 6.69 -10.22 -6.93
N LYS A 17 6.44 -8.93 -7.21
CA LYS A 17 6.96 -7.80 -6.43
C LYS A 17 5.85 -6.89 -5.90
N ILE A 18 6.16 -6.21 -4.80
CA ILE A 18 5.31 -5.17 -4.21
C ILE A 18 6.05 -3.85 -4.33
N ILE A 19 5.52 -2.94 -5.16
CA ILE A 19 6.08 -1.61 -5.39
C ILE A 19 5.21 -0.61 -4.61
N CYS A 20 5.83 0.27 -3.84
CA CYS A 20 5.12 1.20 -2.97
C CYS A 20 5.48 2.65 -3.31
N LEU A 21 4.49 3.54 -3.22
CA LEU A 21 4.61 4.96 -3.49
C LEU A 21 4.65 5.73 -2.17
N GLY A 22 5.78 6.37 -1.89
CA GLY A 22 5.88 7.36 -0.83
C GLY A 22 5.32 8.72 -1.27
N ARG A 23 4.73 9.46 -0.32
CA ARG A 23 4.37 10.88 -0.49
C ARG A 23 3.39 11.15 -1.64
N ASN A 24 2.32 10.36 -1.76
CA ASN A 24 1.32 10.56 -2.81
C ASN A 24 0.08 11.36 -2.37
N TYR A 25 0.00 11.82 -1.12
CA TYR A 25 -1.12 12.62 -0.59
C TYR A 25 -0.59 13.91 0.05
N ALA A 26 -1.08 15.07 -0.39
CA ALA A 26 -0.58 16.37 0.05
C ALA A 26 -0.63 16.57 1.57
N ALA A 27 -1.75 16.22 2.20
CA ALA A 27 -1.92 16.37 3.64
C ALA A 27 -0.93 15.50 4.44
N HIS A 28 -0.64 14.29 3.97
CA HIS A 28 0.33 13.39 4.59
C HIS A 28 1.78 13.91 4.43
N ILE A 29 2.09 14.53 3.28
CA ILE A 29 3.40 15.19 3.07
C ILE A 29 3.60 16.31 4.09
N GLN A 30 2.57 17.15 4.29
CA GLN A 30 2.58 18.26 5.24
C GLN A 30 2.67 17.77 6.69
N GLU A 31 1.91 16.74 7.06
CA GLU A 31 1.93 16.11 8.40
C GLU A 31 3.35 15.66 8.80
N LEU A 32 4.09 15.08 7.85
CA LEU A 32 5.45 14.62 8.08
C LEU A 32 6.53 15.68 7.82
N GLY A 33 6.16 16.93 7.57
CA GLY A 33 7.08 18.05 7.31
C GLY A 33 8.02 17.81 6.12
N ASN A 34 7.57 17.06 5.12
CA ASN A 34 8.37 16.78 3.92
C ASN A 34 8.05 17.79 2.81
N GLU A 35 9.01 17.98 1.90
CA GLU A 35 8.75 18.65 0.62
C GLU A 35 8.01 17.71 -0.34
N VAL A 36 7.14 18.29 -1.17
CA VAL A 36 6.49 17.58 -2.28
C VAL A 36 7.58 17.22 -3.29
N PRO A 37 7.85 15.94 -3.54
CA PRO A 37 8.89 15.56 -4.47
C PRO A 37 8.45 15.84 -5.91
N GLU A 38 9.40 16.19 -6.79
CA GLU A 38 9.12 16.40 -8.22
C GLU A 38 8.72 15.08 -8.92
N GLU A 39 9.32 13.97 -8.49
CA GLU A 39 9.01 12.61 -8.94
C GLU A 39 8.48 11.72 -7.81
N PRO A 40 7.70 10.68 -8.12
CA PRO A 40 7.22 9.77 -7.09
C PRO A 40 8.36 9.05 -6.36
N VAL A 41 8.31 9.02 -5.03
CA VAL A 41 9.28 8.24 -4.23
C VAL A 41 8.88 6.77 -4.28
N VAL A 42 9.77 5.89 -4.74
CA VAL A 42 9.49 4.47 -4.91
C VAL A 42 10.38 3.61 -4.03
N PHE A 43 9.78 2.62 -3.38
CA PHE A 43 10.48 1.55 -2.65
C PHE A 43 9.74 0.22 -2.83
N MET A 44 10.30 -0.88 -2.32
CA MET A 44 9.71 -2.21 -2.47
C MET A 44 9.58 -2.94 -1.14
N LYS A 45 8.64 -3.89 -1.11
CA LYS A 45 8.50 -4.90 -0.05
C LYS A 45 8.64 -6.30 -0.66
N PRO A 46 9.24 -7.26 0.06
CA PRO A 46 9.27 -8.65 -0.38
C PRO A 46 7.88 -9.29 -0.28
N ALA A 47 7.55 -10.23 -1.15
CA ALA A 47 6.28 -10.98 -1.08
C ALA A 47 6.08 -11.70 0.27
N THR A 48 7.16 -12.05 0.97
CA THR A 48 7.13 -12.68 2.31
C THR A 48 6.69 -11.74 3.42
N SER A 49 6.61 -10.42 3.17
CA SER A 49 6.05 -9.46 4.14
C SER A 49 4.52 -9.49 4.22
N ILE A 50 3.88 -10.19 3.27
CA ILE A 50 2.42 -10.27 3.19
C ILE A 50 1.85 -11.08 4.34
N ILE A 51 0.79 -10.53 4.96
CA ILE A 51 -0.12 -11.26 5.83
C ILE A 51 -1.57 -10.95 5.45
N ARG A 52 -2.49 -11.80 5.88
CA ARG A 52 -3.93 -11.76 5.60
C ARG A 52 -4.75 -11.30 6.80
N ALA A 53 -6.03 -11.08 6.55
CA ALA A 53 -7.00 -10.84 7.61
C ALA A 53 -6.93 -11.95 8.68
N GLY A 54 -6.91 -11.55 9.95
CA GLY A 54 -6.79 -12.44 11.10
C GLY A 54 -5.36 -12.87 11.47
N GLU A 55 -4.37 -12.60 10.60
CA GLU A 55 -2.97 -12.79 10.94
C GLU A 55 -2.41 -11.60 11.74
N LYS A 56 -1.16 -11.71 12.20
CA LYS A 56 -0.57 -10.76 13.14
C LYS A 56 0.62 -10.01 12.56
N ILE A 57 0.66 -8.71 12.82
CA ILE A 57 1.83 -7.87 12.61
C ILE A 57 2.80 -8.12 13.76
N VAL A 58 4.06 -8.37 13.45
CA VAL A 58 5.14 -8.55 14.44
C VAL A 58 6.09 -7.35 14.34
N ILE A 59 6.13 -6.52 15.38
CA ILE A 59 7.07 -5.39 15.44
C ILE A 59 8.47 -5.93 15.74
N PRO A 60 9.46 -5.74 14.85
CA PRO A 60 10.80 -6.26 15.10
C PRO A 60 11.48 -5.56 16.29
N PRO A 61 12.31 -6.26 17.07
CA PRO A 61 12.93 -5.71 18.30
C PRO A 61 13.91 -4.55 18.05
N TYR A 62 14.29 -4.31 16.80
CA TYR A 62 15.17 -3.20 16.41
C TYR A 62 14.43 -1.88 16.13
N SER A 63 13.11 -1.85 16.30
CA SER A 63 12.29 -0.64 16.23
C SER A 63 11.47 -0.45 17.49
N ARG A 64 11.18 0.81 17.81
CA ARG A 64 10.29 1.23 18.89
C ARG A 64 9.11 2.06 18.41
N GLN A 65 8.98 2.29 17.10
CA GLN A 65 7.94 3.14 16.53
C GLN A 65 7.44 2.53 15.22
N CYS A 66 6.47 1.63 15.33
CA CYS A 66 5.77 1.07 14.18
C CYS A 66 4.52 1.89 13.90
N GLN A 67 4.29 2.28 12.65
CA GLN A 67 3.14 3.07 12.24
C GLN A 67 2.28 2.36 11.21
N HIS A 68 0.97 2.62 11.27
CA HIS A 68 0.01 2.20 10.26
C HIS A 68 -0.08 3.22 9.12
N GLU A 69 -0.26 2.72 7.90
CA GLU A 69 -0.48 3.51 6.69
C GLU A 69 -1.48 2.74 5.82
N VAL A 70 -2.77 3.10 5.83
CA VAL A 70 -3.76 2.46 4.93
C VAL A 70 -3.58 2.95 3.50
N GLU A 71 -3.58 2.02 2.53
CA GLU A 71 -3.38 2.32 1.12
C GLU A 71 -4.30 1.51 0.20
N LEU A 72 -4.65 2.11 -0.94
CA LEU A 72 -5.23 1.37 -2.06
C LEU A 72 -4.12 0.58 -2.74
N ALA A 73 -4.27 -0.74 -2.79
CA ALA A 73 -3.40 -1.64 -3.53
C ALA A 73 -3.99 -1.96 -4.91
N LEU A 74 -3.13 -1.97 -5.93
CA LEU A 74 -3.47 -2.37 -7.29
C LEU A 74 -2.89 -3.76 -7.56
N LEU A 75 -3.71 -4.70 -8.03
CA LEU A 75 -3.24 -5.99 -8.51
C LEU A 75 -3.04 -5.93 -10.02
N ILE A 76 -1.81 -6.11 -10.48
CA ILE A 76 -1.50 -6.18 -11.91
C ILE A 76 -1.98 -7.52 -12.48
N GLY A 77 -2.86 -7.44 -13.47
CA GLY A 77 -3.44 -8.60 -14.15
C GLY A 77 -2.83 -8.88 -15.52
N ARG A 78 -2.08 -7.93 -16.07
CA ARG A 78 -1.50 -8.05 -17.41
C ARG A 78 -0.11 -7.44 -17.42
N TYR A 79 0.83 -8.20 -18.00
CA TYR A 79 2.18 -7.74 -18.30
C TYR A 79 2.19 -6.35 -18.95
N GLY A 80 3.13 -5.49 -18.56
CA GLY A 80 3.38 -4.23 -19.26
C GLY A 80 4.74 -3.60 -18.97
N LYS A 81 5.34 -3.04 -20.03
CA LYS A 81 6.57 -2.23 -20.01
C LYS A 81 6.31 -0.98 -20.84
N ASN A 82 6.76 0.18 -20.37
CA ASN A 82 6.56 1.48 -21.06
C ASN A 82 5.08 1.74 -21.38
N ILE A 83 4.19 1.46 -20.43
CA ILE A 83 2.73 1.55 -20.62
C ILE A 83 2.33 3.01 -20.82
N PRO A 84 1.61 3.37 -21.89
CA PRO A 84 0.99 4.69 -22.03
C PRO A 84 -0.06 4.93 -20.92
N ALA A 85 -0.12 6.15 -20.38
CA ALA A 85 -1.02 6.45 -19.25
C ALA A 85 -2.50 6.16 -19.59
N ASN A 86 -2.95 6.44 -20.81
CA ASN A 86 -4.32 6.16 -21.27
C ASN A 86 -4.65 4.65 -21.35
N GLU A 87 -3.67 3.76 -21.35
CA GLU A 87 -3.87 2.31 -21.36
C GLU A 87 -3.66 1.67 -19.97
N ALA A 88 -3.10 2.41 -19.01
CA ALA A 88 -2.66 1.90 -17.72
C ALA A 88 -3.73 1.10 -16.96
N LEU A 89 -4.98 1.57 -16.93
CA LEU A 89 -6.05 0.89 -16.18
C LEU A 89 -6.39 -0.49 -16.74
N ASN A 90 -6.08 -0.77 -18.02
CA ASN A 90 -6.29 -2.08 -18.64
C ASN A 90 -5.32 -3.15 -18.12
N HIS A 91 -4.28 -2.75 -17.38
CA HIS A 91 -3.32 -3.67 -16.77
C HIS A 91 -3.70 -4.10 -15.35
N ILE A 92 -4.74 -3.49 -14.76
CA ILE A 92 -5.18 -3.77 -13.40
C ILE A 92 -6.26 -4.87 -13.42
N ALA A 93 -6.03 -5.96 -12.69
CA ALA A 93 -7.04 -7.00 -12.47
C ALA A 93 -8.06 -6.58 -11.40
N GLY A 94 -7.60 -5.91 -10.35
CA GLY A 94 -8.44 -5.54 -9.22
C GLY A 94 -7.75 -4.63 -8.21
N TYR A 95 -8.50 -4.30 -7.17
CA TYR A 95 -8.11 -3.37 -6.11
C TYR A 95 -8.20 -4.06 -4.76
N GLY A 96 -7.31 -3.71 -3.83
CA GLY A 96 -7.29 -4.26 -2.48
C GLY A 96 -7.03 -3.18 -1.43
N VAL A 97 -7.30 -3.52 -0.18
CA VAL A 97 -6.88 -2.74 0.99
C VAL A 97 -5.54 -3.29 1.44
N ALA A 98 -4.54 -2.41 1.59
CA ALA A 98 -3.24 -2.76 2.14
C ALA A 98 -2.86 -1.85 3.30
N LEU A 99 -2.00 -2.36 4.19
CA LEU A 99 -1.30 -1.55 5.17
C LEU A 99 0.19 -1.52 4.83
N ASP A 100 0.75 -0.32 4.66
CA ASP A 100 2.18 -0.09 4.58
C ASP A 100 2.77 0.10 5.99
N MET A 101 2.91 -0.99 6.72
CA MET A 101 3.47 -0.93 8.07
C MET A 101 4.91 -0.41 8.02
N THR A 102 5.20 0.57 8.87
CA THR A 102 6.44 1.35 8.77
C THR A 102 7.12 1.50 10.11
N LEU A 103 8.38 1.09 10.20
CA LEU A 103 9.24 1.36 11.36
C LEU A 103 9.79 2.78 11.25
N ARG A 104 9.02 3.76 11.74
CA ARG A 104 9.25 5.19 11.50
C ARG A 104 10.57 5.68 12.07
N ASP A 105 10.95 5.21 13.24
CA ASP A 105 12.25 5.50 13.87
C ASP A 105 13.42 5.04 12.98
N VAL A 106 13.33 3.82 12.44
CA VAL A 106 14.31 3.24 11.53
C VAL A 106 14.35 4.04 10.22
N GLN A 107 13.19 4.33 9.62
CA GLN A 107 13.09 5.09 8.38
C GLN A 107 13.71 6.49 8.52
N ASN A 108 13.41 7.21 9.61
CA ASN A 108 13.94 8.54 9.86
C ASN A 108 15.47 8.53 9.99
N ARG A 109 16.03 7.51 10.66
CA ARG A 109 17.48 7.32 10.75
C ARG A 109 18.12 7.05 9.38
N LEU A 110 17.48 6.26 8.54
CA LEU A 110 17.97 5.93 7.18
C LEU A 110 17.91 7.17 6.26
N LYS A 111 16.80 7.91 6.26
CA LYS A 111 16.64 9.18 5.53
C LYS A 111 17.75 10.17 5.85
N LYS A 112 18.06 10.37 7.14
CA LYS A 112 19.13 11.29 7.58
C LYS A 112 20.52 10.91 7.05
N LYS A 113 20.74 9.64 6.70
CA LYS A 113 22.01 9.11 6.20
C LYS A 113 21.99 8.86 4.69
N GLY A 114 20.89 9.15 3.99
CA GLY A 114 20.73 8.81 2.58
C GLY A 114 20.78 7.30 2.30
N LEU A 115 20.35 6.47 3.26
CA LEU A 115 20.39 5.01 3.15
C LEU A 115 19.07 4.41 2.62
N PRO A 116 19.11 3.21 2.03
CA PRO A 116 17.92 2.50 1.55
C PRO A 116 16.89 2.20 2.66
N TRP A 117 15.60 2.09 2.32
CA TRP A 117 14.48 2.05 3.28
C TRP A 117 13.96 0.65 3.60
N GLU A 118 14.50 -0.40 2.98
CA GLU A 118 13.95 -1.75 2.99
C GLU A 118 13.82 -2.32 4.40
N ILE A 119 14.76 -2.05 5.32
CA ILE A 119 14.65 -2.54 6.70
C ILE A 119 13.58 -1.80 7.53
N ALA A 120 13.10 -0.64 7.06
CA ALA A 120 12.03 0.11 7.71
C ALA A 120 10.66 -0.16 7.09
N LYS A 121 10.62 -0.55 5.80
CA LYS A 121 9.40 -0.70 5.00
C LYS A 121 9.12 -2.15 4.61
N GLY A 122 10.11 -3.02 4.48
CA GLY A 122 9.99 -4.37 3.94
C GLY A 122 10.29 -5.50 4.93
N PHE A 123 10.12 -5.24 6.23
CA PHE A 123 10.27 -6.27 7.26
C PHE A 123 9.15 -7.32 7.20
N ASP A 124 9.34 -8.46 7.86
CA ASP A 124 8.34 -9.52 7.92
C ASP A 124 7.01 -8.98 8.47
N THR A 125 5.88 -9.44 7.92
CA THR A 125 4.52 -8.99 8.29
C THR A 125 4.21 -7.50 8.01
N SER A 126 5.07 -6.78 7.30
CA SER A 126 4.88 -5.34 7.03
C SER A 126 3.88 -4.99 5.93
N CYS A 127 3.29 -5.99 5.26
CA CYS A 127 2.31 -5.78 4.20
C CYS A 127 1.01 -6.58 4.43
N PRO A 128 0.21 -6.27 5.48
CA PRO A 128 -1.15 -6.75 5.57
C PRO A 128 -1.97 -6.38 4.32
N ILE A 129 -2.65 -7.34 3.71
CA ILE A 129 -3.50 -7.13 2.52
C ILE A 129 -4.83 -7.89 2.58
N SER A 130 -5.89 -7.29 2.03
CA SER A 130 -7.19 -7.95 1.84
C SER A 130 -7.19 -8.92 0.64
N ASP A 131 -8.32 -9.58 0.43
CA ASP A 131 -8.68 -10.08 -0.90
C ASP A 131 -8.92 -8.91 -1.86
N PHE A 132 -8.80 -9.15 -3.16
CA PHE A 132 -8.92 -8.10 -4.17
C PHE A 132 -10.32 -8.08 -4.80
N ALA A 133 -10.96 -6.91 -4.80
CA ALA A 133 -12.16 -6.65 -5.57
C ALA A 133 -11.83 -6.59 -7.08
N PRO A 134 -12.58 -7.28 -7.94
CA PRO A 134 -12.50 -7.12 -9.40
C PRO A 134 -12.54 -5.65 -9.82
N ARG A 135 -11.73 -5.29 -10.83
CA ARG A 135 -11.71 -3.92 -11.38
C ARG A 135 -13.11 -3.41 -11.72
N ALA A 136 -13.98 -4.29 -12.20
CA ALA A 136 -15.35 -3.95 -12.61
C ALA A 136 -16.27 -3.51 -11.46
N TRP A 137 -15.94 -3.81 -10.20
CA TRP A 137 -16.72 -3.37 -9.04
C TRP A 137 -16.46 -1.92 -8.66
N VAL A 138 -15.27 -1.41 -9.01
CA VAL A 138 -14.84 -0.05 -8.70
C VAL A 138 -15.15 0.85 -9.89
N SER A 139 -16.12 1.74 -9.70
CA SER A 139 -16.57 2.68 -10.74
C SER A 139 -15.50 3.73 -11.08
N ASP A 140 -14.89 4.34 -10.06
CA ASP A 140 -13.77 5.27 -10.19
C ASP A 140 -12.77 5.05 -9.05
N PRO A 141 -11.54 4.56 -9.33
CA PRO A 141 -10.55 4.32 -8.28
C PRO A 141 -9.97 5.63 -7.69
N HIS A 142 -10.24 6.79 -8.29
CA HIS A 142 -9.88 8.10 -7.75
C HIS A 142 -11.03 8.77 -6.99
N ASN A 143 -12.11 8.05 -6.68
CA ASN A 143 -13.22 8.56 -5.90
C ASN A 143 -13.71 7.56 -4.85
N LEU A 144 -12.80 7.11 -3.98
CA LEU A 144 -13.08 6.14 -2.92
C LEU A 144 -12.70 6.71 -1.55
N ALA A 145 -13.59 6.56 -0.57
CA ALA A 145 -13.25 6.77 0.83
C ALA A 145 -12.24 5.72 1.32
N VAL A 146 -11.23 6.16 2.09
CA VAL A 146 -10.16 5.34 2.65
C VAL A 146 -10.08 5.58 4.15
N ARG A 147 -10.31 4.54 4.96
CA ARG A 147 -10.40 4.68 6.41
C ARG A 147 -9.61 3.62 7.15
N LEU A 148 -9.10 3.99 8.33
CA LEU A 148 -8.47 3.07 9.27
C LEU A 148 -8.85 3.41 10.70
N TRP A 149 -9.17 2.38 11.47
CA TRP A 149 -9.43 2.43 12.89
C TRP A 149 -8.38 1.61 13.66
N VAL A 150 -7.98 2.10 14.82
CA VAL A 150 -7.17 1.37 15.80
C VAL A 150 -8.01 1.23 17.07
N ASN A 151 -8.29 -0.01 17.49
CA ASN A 151 -9.13 -0.32 18.65
C ASN A 151 -10.52 0.37 18.59
N GLY A 152 -11.07 0.52 17.39
CA GLY A 152 -12.35 1.19 17.14
C GLY A 152 -12.29 2.71 17.04
N GLU A 153 -11.15 3.34 17.33
CA GLU A 153 -10.95 4.78 17.17
C GLU A 153 -10.49 5.08 15.73
N LEU A 154 -11.17 6.00 15.04
CA LEU A 154 -10.80 6.43 13.69
C LEU A 154 -9.47 7.19 13.73
N ARG A 155 -8.48 6.71 12.96
CA ARG A 155 -7.13 7.31 12.89
C ARG A 155 -6.81 7.91 11.52
N GLN A 156 -7.25 7.26 10.44
CA GLN A 156 -7.14 7.80 9.09
C GLN A 156 -8.52 7.89 8.46
N ASP A 157 -8.84 9.05 7.87
CA ASP A 157 -10.04 9.30 7.08
C ASP A 157 -9.65 10.16 5.88
N GLY A 158 -9.46 9.51 4.75
CA GLY A 158 -8.96 10.12 3.52
C GLY A 158 -9.76 9.69 2.32
N HIS A 159 -9.33 10.14 1.14
CA HIS A 159 -10.05 9.88 -0.09
C HIS A 159 -9.11 9.82 -1.29
N THR A 160 -9.27 8.84 -2.18
CA THR A 160 -8.32 8.61 -3.29
C THR A 160 -8.28 9.74 -4.31
N SER A 161 -9.27 10.64 -4.32
CA SER A 161 -9.26 11.87 -5.12
C SER A 161 -8.13 12.84 -4.74
N GLN A 162 -7.58 12.68 -3.54
CA GLN A 162 -6.49 13.48 -2.99
C GLN A 162 -5.10 13.00 -3.43
N MET A 163 -5.00 11.92 -4.22
CA MET A 163 -3.74 11.46 -4.80
C MET A 163 -3.14 12.54 -5.71
N LEU A 164 -1.88 12.90 -5.45
CA LEU A 164 -1.10 13.84 -6.27
C LEU A 164 -0.76 13.21 -7.62
N HIS A 165 -0.18 12.01 -7.61
CA HIS A 165 0.05 11.20 -8.78
C HIS A 165 -1.12 10.24 -8.96
N ARG A 166 -1.86 10.43 -10.05
CA ARG A 166 -2.98 9.55 -10.41
C ARG A 166 -2.46 8.19 -10.88
N ILE A 167 -3.22 7.13 -10.57
CA ILE A 167 -2.95 5.73 -10.94
C ILE A 167 -2.40 5.56 -12.39
N PRO A 168 -3.01 6.16 -13.45
CA PRO A 168 -2.47 6.07 -14.80
C PRO A 168 -1.01 6.54 -14.93
N ASN A 169 -0.68 7.64 -14.26
CA ASN A 169 0.67 8.22 -14.28
C ASN A 169 1.63 7.39 -13.43
N ILE A 170 1.16 6.82 -12.32
CA ILE A 170 1.95 5.88 -11.50
C ILE A 170 2.37 4.67 -12.34
N LEU A 171 1.42 4.01 -13.01
CA LEU A 171 1.72 2.83 -13.84
C LEU A 171 2.61 3.18 -15.04
N ALA A 172 2.36 4.32 -15.70
CA ALA A 172 3.20 4.79 -16.80
C ALA A 172 4.64 5.06 -16.34
N TYR A 173 4.82 5.70 -15.18
CA TYR A 173 6.14 5.95 -14.58
C TYR A 173 6.83 4.65 -14.19
N LEU A 174 6.17 3.82 -13.36
CA LEU A 174 6.74 2.57 -12.87
C LEU A 174 7.10 1.63 -14.00
N SER A 175 6.24 1.50 -15.03
CA SER A 175 6.48 0.58 -16.15
C SER A 175 7.68 0.97 -17.03
N ARG A 176 8.16 2.21 -16.97
CA ARG A 176 9.42 2.63 -17.61
C ARG A 176 10.63 2.11 -16.85
N ILE A 177 10.54 2.03 -15.53
CA ILE A 177 11.61 1.59 -14.65
C ILE A 177 11.58 0.05 -14.53
N PHE A 178 10.48 -0.49 -14.03
CA PHE A 178 10.27 -1.91 -13.78
C PHE A 178 9.27 -2.48 -14.78
N THR A 179 9.53 -3.65 -15.34
CA THR A 179 8.49 -4.40 -16.04
C THR A 179 7.42 -4.81 -15.03
N LEU A 180 6.15 -4.52 -15.31
CA LEU A 180 5.02 -4.96 -14.49
C LEU A 180 4.57 -6.33 -14.99
N GLU A 181 4.48 -7.30 -14.09
CA GLU A 181 4.11 -8.68 -14.37
C GLU A 181 2.76 -9.00 -13.71
N GLU A 182 2.09 -10.05 -14.22
CA GLU A 182 0.87 -10.54 -13.59
C GLU A 182 1.17 -10.97 -12.15
N GLY A 183 0.37 -10.47 -11.20
CA GLY A 183 0.52 -10.72 -9.77
C GLY A 183 1.37 -9.69 -9.03
N ASP A 184 1.98 -8.72 -9.71
CA ASP A 184 2.60 -7.59 -9.01
C ASP A 184 1.57 -6.74 -8.28
N LEU A 185 1.99 -6.17 -7.14
CA LEU A 185 1.20 -5.23 -6.37
C LEU A 185 1.80 -3.82 -6.44
N ILE A 186 0.93 -2.82 -6.54
CA ILE A 186 1.30 -1.40 -6.39
C ILE A 186 0.52 -0.80 -5.23
N LEU A 187 1.23 -0.33 -4.22
CA LEU A 187 0.73 0.42 -3.08
C LEU A 187 0.83 1.92 -3.39
N THR A 188 -0.29 2.64 -3.31
CA THR A 188 -0.46 3.96 -3.96
C THR A 188 -0.23 5.17 -3.04
N GLY A 189 0.26 4.95 -1.83
CA GLY A 189 0.44 5.95 -0.79
C GLY A 189 -0.75 6.04 0.16
N THR A 190 -0.50 6.65 1.32
CA THR A 190 -1.46 6.76 2.42
C THR A 190 -1.94 8.21 2.64
N PRO A 191 -3.20 8.44 3.06
CA PRO A 191 -3.67 9.75 3.52
C PRO A 191 -3.08 10.11 4.89
N ALA A 192 -3.33 11.35 5.34
CA ALA A 192 -2.88 11.82 6.66
C ALA A 192 -3.53 11.02 7.81
N GLY A 193 -2.98 11.17 9.02
CA GLY A 193 -3.43 10.47 10.23
C GLY A 193 -2.64 9.20 10.52
N VAL A 194 -1.41 9.07 9.97
CA VAL A 194 -0.55 7.94 10.31
C VAL A 194 -0.20 7.98 11.79
N GLY A 195 -0.24 6.83 12.45
CA GLY A 195 -0.12 6.76 13.90
C GLY A 195 0.65 5.54 14.36
N GLU A 196 1.25 5.64 15.55
CA GLU A 196 1.93 4.53 16.19
C GLU A 196 0.94 3.43 16.58
N VAL A 197 1.39 2.17 16.46
CA VAL A 197 0.71 0.98 16.95
C VAL A 197 1.64 0.18 17.85
N VAL A 198 1.05 -0.47 18.85
CA VAL A 198 1.76 -1.26 19.85
C VAL A 198 1.17 -2.67 19.96
N ALA A 199 1.92 -3.58 20.59
CA ALA A 199 1.45 -4.93 20.86
C ALA A 199 0.08 -4.92 21.55
N GLY A 200 -0.85 -5.74 21.03
CA GLY A 200 -2.24 -5.81 21.49
C GLY A 200 -3.23 -4.96 20.70
N ASP A 201 -2.77 -3.99 19.90
CA ASP A 201 -3.65 -3.18 19.06
C ASP A 201 -4.34 -3.99 17.97
N ARG A 202 -5.57 -3.61 17.65
CA ARG A 202 -6.35 -4.14 16.52
C ARG A 202 -6.57 -3.05 15.49
N LEU A 203 -6.21 -3.35 14.25
CA LEU A 203 -6.37 -2.44 13.13
C LEU A 203 -7.50 -2.96 12.24
N ARG A 204 -8.45 -2.10 11.90
CA ARG A 204 -9.42 -2.32 10.83
C ARG A 204 -9.22 -1.24 9.78
N ALA A 205 -9.05 -1.63 8.53
CA ALA A 205 -9.00 -0.72 7.39
C ALA A 205 -10.12 -1.03 6.42
N GLU A 206 -10.62 -0.01 5.73
CA GLU A 206 -11.71 -0.12 4.77
C GLU A 206 -11.50 0.85 3.62
N ILE A 207 -11.77 0.39 2.41
CA ILE A 207 -11.86 1.23 1.22
C ILE A 207 -13.19 0.95 0.53
N GLU A 208 -13.93 2.02 0.26
CA GLU A 208 -15.22 1.98 -0.41
C GLU A 208 -15.17 1.17 -1.71
N GLN A 209 -16.19 0.35 -2.00
CA GLN A 209 -16.29 -0.56 -3.16
C GLN A 209 -15.21 -1.66 -3.24
N VAL A 210 -14.15 -1.60 -2.42
CA VAL A 210 -13.01 -2.52 -2.47
C VAL A 210 -13.10 -3.58 -1.38
N GLY A 211 -13.38 -3.18 -0.13
CA GLY A 211 -13.53 -4.11 0.99
C GLY A 211 -12.82 -3.66 2.25
N SER A 212 -12.55 -4.61 3.15
CA SER A 212 -11.95 -4.35 4.46
C SER A 212 -10.87 -5.36 4.82
N LEU A 213 -10.01 -4.96 5.75
CA LEU A 213 -8.92 -5.75 6.31
C LEU A 213 -8.88 -5.58 7.83
N GLU A 214 -8.80 -6.67 8.58
CA GLU A 214 -8.61 -6.64 10.03
C GLU A 214 -7.40 -7.50 10.42
N VAL A 215 -6.48 -6.90 11.18
CA VAL A 215 -5.27 -7.54 11.70
C VAL A 215 -4.99 -7.05 13.13
N SER A 216 -4.16 -7.78 13.86
CA SER A 216 -3.72 -7.39 15.21
C SER A 216 -2.21 -7.30 15.30
N VAL A 217 -1.70 -6.49 16.22
CA VAL A 217 -0.27 -6.41 16.53
C VAL A 217 0.06 -7.41 17.64
N LEU A 218 1.09 -8.23 17.42
CA LEU A 218 1.64 -9.17 18.40
C LEU A 218 2.62 -8.47 19.34
#